data_AF-A0A4R1JUJ6-F1
#
_entry.id   AF-A0A4R1JUJ6-F1
#
_cell.length_a   1.000
_cell.length_b   1.000
_cell.length_c   1.000
_cell.angle_alpha   90.00
_cell.angle_beta   90.00
_cell.angle_gamma   90.00
#
_symmetry.space_group_name_H-M   'P 1'
#
loop_
_entity.id
_entity.type
_entity.pdbx_description
1 polymer ?
#
loop_
_entity_poly.entity_id
_entity_poly.type
_entity_poly.pdbx_seq_one_letter_code
_entity_poly.pdbx_strand_id
1 'polypeptide(L)'
;MKQKILLYVLTVFLLYSCKKNNDAQLNTNILGEWTYIKTEDQRKPQKISDIKFPPPAPFGNHIPGYIFLENNLCENKSGYFKFIKANEREDRKTFFLGTTTKYKIENDSLKILDLLSKTWESQKIHSIIGDTLTTQISDSIFAKYARTKYKIDPNENYDKIIVSSSGCYGSCPVSNISIDNSGNILFYGQHYNTKNGIFKSKISKNEYQKIQTSFKKADIKNLENNYEANWTDDETVSITFIKNDKIVKSISDYGRTSPTDLIWAYTPVRYLYQQIKLTPLKAEKPLLSLWRISFTKGNQICDLTKSDSFYLLTEIFKGKETICKFENRYQIEFWNDEDKKERITTDGRYFKYRDKIIDIGYNFLTKNDLTDKFRQKDKYD
;
A
#
# COMPACT_ATOMS: atom_id res chain seq x y z
N MET A 1 6.44 51.26 -41.92
CA MET A 1 5.70 50.75 -40.73
C MET A 1 5.05 49.38 -40.98
N LYS A 2 4.33 49.16 -42.09
CA LYS A 2 3.68 47.87 -42.43
C LYS A 2 4.63 46.66 -42.58
N GLN A 3 5.83 46.86 -43.13
CA GLN A 3 6.80 45.77 -43.35
C GLN A 3 7.45 45.23 -42.06
N LYS A 4 7.65 46.11 -41.06
CA LYS A 4 8.12 45.71 -39.72
C LYS A 4 7.05 44.91 -38.96
N ILE A 5 5.77 45.31 -39.06
CA ILE A 5 4.65 44.59 -38.44
C ILE A 5 4.50 43.19 -39.04
N LEU A 6 4.65 43.02 -40.36
CA LEU A 6 4.59 41.71 -41.01
C LEU A 6 5.73 40.78 -40.55
N LEU A 7 6.95 41.31 -40.38
CA LEU A 7 8.10 40.55 -39.89
C LEU A 7 7.93 40.11 -38.42
N TYR A 8 7.35 40.97 -37.57
CA TYR A 8 7.01 40.64 -36.18
C TYR A 8 5.92 39.58 -36.09
N VAL A 9 4.89 39.66 -36.95
CA VAL A 9 3.84 38.64 -37.01
C VAL A 9 4.44 37.29 -37.46
N LEU A 10 5.29 37.28 -38.49
CA LEU A 10 5.92 36.04 -38.98
C LEU A 10 6.83 35.39 -37.92
N THR A 11 7.61 36.18 -37.17
CA THR A 11 8.46 35.66 -36.09
C THR A 11 7.65 35.14 -34.91
N VAL A 12 6.55 35.80 -34.53
CA VAL A 12 5.64 35.30 -33.49
C VAL A 12 4.99 33.98 -33.93
N PHE A 13 4.57 33.86 -35.20
CA PHE A 13 4.02 32.62 -35.74
C PHE A 13 5.05 31.48 -35.80
N LEU A 14 6.29 31.75 -36.21
CA LEU A 14 7.36 30.74 -36.24
C LEU A 14 7.72 30.26 -34.84
N LEU A 15 7.87 31.16 -33.86
CA LEU A 15 8.15 30.81 -32.48
C LEU A 15 7.00 30.02 -31.83
N TYR A 16 5.75 30.38 -32.15
CA TYR A 16 4.58 29.64 -31.68
C TYR A 16 4.49 28.24 -32.30
N SER A 17 4.82 28.10 -33.59
CA SER A 17 4.86 26.82 -34.31
C SER A 17 5.94 25.89 -33.76
N CYS A 18 7.16 26.40 -33.54
CA CYS A 18 8.24 25.62 -32.91
C CYS A 18 7.88 25.15 -31.50
N LYS A 19 7.25 26.01 -30.68
CA LYS A 19 6.78 25.64 -29.33
C LYS A 19 5.71 24.56 -29.36
N LYS A 20 4.70 24.69 -30.23
CA LYS A 20 3.64 23.69 -30.37
C LYS A 20 4.19 22.33 -30.83
N ASN A 21 5.21 22.33 -31.69
CA ASN A 21 5.88 21.11 -32.11
C ASN A 21 6.67 20.44 -30.96
N ASN A 22 7.33 21.24 -30.12
CA ASN A 22 8.05 20.74 -28.96
C ASN A 22 7.11 20.12 -27.91
N ASP A 23 6.01 20.80 -27.56
CA ASP A 23 5.01 20.27 -26.62
C ASP A 23 4.42 18.93 -27.11
N ALA A 24 4.16 18.79 -28.42
CA ALA A 24 3.68 17.54 -29.00
C ALA A 24 4.71 16.40 -28.82
N GLN A 25 5.98 16.67 -29.10
CA GLN A 25 7.06 15.70 -28.92
C GLN A 25 7.25 15.31 -27.44
N LEU A 26 7.19 16.28 -26.52
CA LEU A 26 7.27 16.03 -25.09
C LEU A 26 6.10 15.16 -24.60
N ASN A 27 4.89 15.40 -25.09
CA ASN A 27 3.71 14.58 -24.76
C ASN A 27 3.88 13.12 -25.17
N THR A 28 4.56 12.83 -26.27
CA THR A 28 4.90 11.45 -26.67
C THR A 28 6.02 10.88 -25.80
N ASN A 29 7.10 11.64 -25.58
CA ASN A 29 8.31 11.14 -24.90
C ASN A 29 8.12 10.90 -23.40
N ILE A 30 7.19 11.65 -22.77
CA ILE A 30 6.93 11.54 -21.33
C ILE A 30 6.16 10.28 -20.94
N LEU A 31 5.45 9.64 -21.87
CA LEU A 31 4.63 8.46 -21.58
C LEU A 31 5.47 7.35 -20.95
N GLY A 32 4.96 6.71 -19.90
CA GLY A 32 5.63 5.64 -19.16
C GLY A 32 5.79 5.94 -17.67
N GLU A 33 6.46 5.01 -16.98
CA GLU A 33 6.69 5.03 -15.54
C GLU A 33 8.06 5.61 -15.20
N TRP A 34 8.10 6.53 -14.24
CA TRP A 34 9.27 7.31 -13.86
C TRP A 34 9.44 7.31 -12.34
N THR A 35 10.62 6.90 -11.88
CA THR A 35 10.99 6.90 -10.46
C THR A 35 11.99 8.02 -10.20
N TYR A 36 11.77 8.80 -9.14
CA TYR A 36 12.72 9.82 -8.71
C TYR A 36 14.05 9.18 -8.31
N ILE A 37 15.15 9.79 -8.75
CA ILE A 37 16.50 9.32 -8.44
C ILE A 37 17.17 10.29 -7.47
N LYS A 38 17.24 11.57 -7.84
CA LYS A 38 17.95 12.60 -7.07
C LYS A 38 17.61 14.00 -7.55
N THR A 39 18.04 14.97 -6.74
CA THR A 39 18.08 16.38 -7.11
C THR A 39 19.52 16.84 -7.21
N GLU A 40 19.82 17.66 -8.21
CA GLU A 40 21.12 18.29 -8.42
C GLU A 40 20.96 19.81 -8.25
N ASP A 41 21.76 20.42 -7.36
CA ASP A 41 21.90 21.88 -7.24
C ASP A 41 23.24 22.29 -7.86
N GLN A 42 23.19 23.12 -8.89
CA GLN A 42 24.38 23.59 -9.60
C GLN A 42 25.18 24.65 -8.82
N ARG A 43 24.72 25.12 -7.65
CA ARG A 43 25.35 26.18 -6.84
C ARG A 43 26.34 25.69 -5.76
N LYS A 44 26.60 24.37 -5.63
CA LYS A 44 27.39 23.63 -4.57
C LYS A 44 26.51 22.91 -3.53
N PRO A 45 27.02 21.86 -2.83
CA PRO A 45 26.17 20.90 -2.15
C PRO A 45 25.72 21.38 -0.76
N GLN A 46 24.41 21.55 -0.56
CA GLN A 46 23.81 21.64 0.77
C GLN A 46 22.50 20.87 0.84
N LYS A 47 22.15 20.45 2.06
CA LYS A 47 21.12 19.45 2.40
C LYS A 47 19.76 19.76 1.77
N ILE A 48 19.13 18.70 1.26
CA ILE A 48 17.91 18.61 0.45
C ILE A 48 16.62 19.06 1.21
N SER A 49 16.70 19.78 2.32
CA SER A 49 15.58 19.92 3.27
C SER A 49 14.43 20.84 2.82
N ASP A 50 14.64 21.75 1.87
CA ASP A 50 13.68 22.85 1.62
C ASP A 50 12.96 22.78 0.26
N ILE A 51 13.11 21.68 -0.48
CA ILE A 51 12.42 21.50 -1.77
C ILE A 51 11.05 20.87 -1.52
N LYS A 52 9.98 21.61 -1.84
CA LYS A 52 8.61 21.11 -1.81
C LYS A 52 8.36 20.18 -3.00
N PHE A 53 8.42 18.88 -2.74
CA PHE A 53 7.90 17.82 -3.61
C PHE A 53 6.36 17.78 -3.54
N PRO A 54 5.65 17.02 -4.42
CA PRO A 54 4.21 16.71 -4.26
C PRO A 54 3.86 16.42 -2.80
N PRO A 55 2.61 16.64 -2.37
CA PRO A 55 2.23 16.66 -0.97
C PRO A 55 2.85 15.47 -0.21
N PRO A 56 3.60 15.73 0.87
CA PRO A 56 4.28 14.67 1.59
C PRO A 56 3.25 13.63 2.01
N ALA A 57 3.58 12.36 1.77
CA ALA A 57 2.82 11.28 2.37
C ALA A 57 2.86 11.48 3.89
N PRO A 58 1.77 11.16 4.61
CA PRO A 58 1.68 11.37 6.05
C PRO A 58 2.74 10.60 6.85
N PHE A 59 3.38 9.60 6.24
CA PHE A 59 4.27 8.65 6.89
C PHE A 59 5.55 8.44 6.05
N GLY A 60 6.72 8.76 6.60
CA GLY A 60 8.04 8.29 6.16
C GLY A 60 8.75 9.03 5.00
N ASN A 61 9.98 8.57 4.72
CA ASN A 61 10.83 9.02 3.61
C ASN A 61 10.37 8.37 2.30
N HIS A 62 9.54 9.06 1.52
CA HIS A 62 8.98 8.49 0.30
C HIS A 62 9.75 8.95 -0.95
N ILE A 63 10.14 8.00 -1.81
CA ILE A 63 10.69 8.27 -3.15
C ILE A 63 9.52 8.54 -4.11
N PRO A 64 9.38 9.74 -4.71
CA PRO A 64 8.29 10.02 -5.66
C PRO A 64 8.36 9.16 -6.92
N GLY A 65 7.19 8.88 -7.50
CA GLY A 65 7.09 8.19 -8.80
C GLY A 65 5.82 8.55 -9.52
N TYR A 66 5.89 8.55 -10.85
CA TYR A 66 4.78 8.91 -11.73
C TYR A 66 4.62 7.90 -12.87
N ILE A 67 3.38 7.65 -13.29
CA ILE A 67 3.10 7.04 -14.59
C ILE A 67 2.34 8.06 -15.42
N PHE A 68 2.90 8.45 -16.56
CA PHE A 68 2.18 9.26 -17.55
C PHE A 68 1.58 8.33 -18.60
N LEU A 69 0.26 8.39 -18.75
CA LEU A 69 -0.53 7.57 -19.64
C LEU A 69 -1.12 8.43 -20.76
N GLU A 70 -1.56 7.78 -21.83
CA GLU A 70 -2.35 8.45 -22.86
C GLU A 70 -3.59 9.14 -22.27
N ASN A 71 -4.19 10.06 -23.05
CA ASN A 71 -5.36 10.84 -22.65
C ASN A 71 -5.13 11.73 -21.43
N ASN A 72 -3.91 12.25 -21.26
CA ASN A 72 -3.58 13.23 -20.23
C ASN A 72 -3.80 12.73 -18.80
N LEU A 73 -3.65 11.42 -18.57
CA LEU A 73 -3.78 10.79 -17.26
C LEU A 73 -2.41 10.55 -16.62
N CYS A 74 -2.30 10.85 -15.33
CA CYS A 74 -1.10 10.64 -14.55
C CYS A 74 -1.43 9.84 -13.28
N GLU A 75 -0.64 8.82 -12.96
CA GLU A 75 -0.67 8.19 -11.64
C GLU A 75 0.48 8.70 -10.78
N ASN A 76 0.17 9.39 -9.69
CA ASN A 76 1.13 9.69 -8.62
C ASN A 76 1.23 8.47 -7.70
N LYS A 77 2.38 7.80 -7.70
CA LYS A 77 2.61 6.56 -6.94
C LYS A 77 2.55 6.74 -5.43
N SER A 78 2.89 7.94 -4.96
CA SER A 78 2.75 8.30 -3.55
C SER A 78 1.28 8.39 -3.12
N GLY A 79 0.37 8.62 -4.08
CA GLY A 79 -1.04 8.88 -3.82
C GLY A 79 -1.31 10.30 -3.31
N TYR A 80 -2.59 10.66 -3.31
CA TYR A 80 -3.09 11.92 -2.78
C TYR A 80 -3.84 11.68 -1.47
N PHE A 81 -3.48 12.44 -0.44
CA PHE A 81 -4.10 12.30 0.88
C PHE A 81 -4.62 13.63 1.40
N LYS A 82 -5.76 13.56 2.09
CA LYS A 82 -6.32 14.66 2.88
C LYS A 82 -6.36 14.26 4.35
N PHE A 83 -5.75 15.08 5.19
CA PHE A 83 -5.73 14.90 6.65
C PHE A 83 -6.71 15.83 7.31
N ILE A 84 -7.61 15.26 8.12
CA ILE A 84 -8.41 16.02 9.05
C ILE A 84 -7.66 16.04 10.37
N LYS A 85 -7.20 17.24 10.76
CA LYS A 85 -6.63 17.48 12.08
C LYS A 85 -7.78 17.72 13.06
N ALA A 86 -7.66 17.15 14.24
CA ALA A 86 -8.57 17.34 15.35
C ALA A 86 -7.79 17.28 16.67
N ASN A 87 -8.33 17.93 17.71
CA ASN A 87 -7.74 17.90 19.05
C ASN A 87 -7.75 16.46 19.57
N GLU A 88 -8.93 15.85 19.55
CA GLU A 88 -9.14 14.45 19.91
C GLU A 88 -8.56 13.51 18.85
N ARG A 89 -7.85 12.47 19.30
CA ARG A 89 -7.16 11.50 18.43
C ARG A 89 -8.14 10.70 17.57
N GLU A 90 -9.30 10.35 18.13
CA GLU A 90 -10.34 9.56 17.44
C GLU A 90 -10.96 10.30 16.24
N ASP A 91 -10.95 11.64 16.29
CA ASP A 91 -11.51 12.50 15.26
C ASP A 91 -10.52 12.80 14.13
N ARG A 92 -9.24 12.46 14.31
CA ARG A 92 -8.23 12.57 13.25
C ARG A 92 -8.50 11.51 12.19
N LYS A 93 -8.60 11.92 10.92
CA LYS A 93 -8.91 11.02 9.80
C LYS A 93 -7.97 11.26 8.61
N THR A 94 -7.60 10.17 7.97
CA THR A 94 -6.84 10.14 6.72
C THR A 94 -7.76 9.70 5.58
N PHE A 95 -7.95 10.58 4.60
CA PHE A 95 -8.69 10.29 3.37
C PHE A 95 -7.71 10.09 2.22
N PHE A 96 -7.83 8.96 1.54
CA PHE A 96 -7.08 8.65 0.34
C PHE A 96 -7.90 9.03 -0.89
N LEU A 97 -7.42 10.05 -1.62
CA LEU A 97 -8.09 10.58 -2.79
C LEU A 97 -7.78 9.76 -4.07
N GLY A 98 -6.90 8.76 -3.96
CA GLY A 98 -6.43 7.93 -5.07
C GLY A 98 -5.05 8.32 -5.58
N THR A 99 -4.60 7.65 -6.63
CA THR A 99 -3.31 7.90 -7.31
C THR A 99 -3.49 8.61 -8.65
N THR A 100 -4.64 8.43 -9.31
CA THR A 100 -4.88 8.94 -10.66
C THR A 100 -5.34 10.40 -10.65
N THR A 101 -4.68 11.23 -11.47
CA THR A 101 -5.02 12.63 -11.74
C THR A 101 -4.83 12.95 -13.22
N LYS A 102 -4.96 14.24 -13.58
CA LYS A 102 -4.68 14.75 -14.92
C LYS A 102 -3.31 15.41 -14.98
N TYR A 103 -2.65 15.31 -16.13
CA TYR A 103 -1.47 16.12 -16.45
C TYR A 103 -1.67 16.86 -17.78
N LYS A 104 -0.83 17.85 -18.06
CA LYS A 104 -0.69 18.46 -19.38
C LYS A 104 0.70 19.05 -19.54
N ILE A 105 1.14 19.22 -20.79
CA ILE A 105 2.37 19.94 -21.11
C ILE A 105 2.00 21.19 -21.89
N GLU A 106 2.45 22.35 -21.39
CA GLU A 106 2.21 23.64 -22.02
C GLU A 106 3.47 24.51 -21.88
N ASN A 107 4.01 24.97 -23.00
CA ASN A 107 5.24 25.78 -23.03
C ASN A 107 6.38 25.09 -22.28
N ASP A 108 6.67 23.85 -22.65
CA ASP A 108 7.71 23.00 -22.04
C ASP A 108 7.49 22.70 -20.54
N SER A 109 6.33 23.07 -19.98
CA SER A 109 6.05 22.89 -18.56
C SER A 109 5.11 21.72 -18.36
N LEU A 110 5.59 20.71 -17.62
CA LEU A 110 4.76 19.64 -17.09
C LEU A 110 3.89 20.21 -15.97
N LYS A 111 2.58 20.11 -16.15
CA LYS A 111 1.59 20.51 -15.17
C LYS A 111 0.81 19.29 -14.70
N ILE A 112 0.81 19.01 -13.40
CA ILE A 112 0.06 17.91 -12.78
C ILE A 112 -0.99 18.50 -11.87
N LEU A 113 -2.24 18.06 -12.00
CA LEU A 113 -3.33 18.53 -11.15
C LEU A 113 -3.20 17.89 -9.76
N ASP A 114 -3.02 18.72 -8.73
CA ASP A 114 -3.05 18.27 -7.35
C ASP A 114 -4.49 18.09 -6.87
N LEU A 115 -4.82 16.87 -6.40
CA LEU A 115 -6.19 16.53 -6.03
C LEU A 115 -6.64 17.16 -4.72
N LEU A 116 -5.72 17.63 -3.87
CA LEU A 116 -6.02 18.22 -2.58
C LEU A 116 -6.39 19.70 -2.73
N SER A 117 -5.50 20.49 -3.31
CA SER A 117 -5.62 21.93 -3.55
C SER A 117 -6.48 22.28 -4.76
N LYS A 118 -6.69 21.33 -5.69
CA LYS A 118 -7.30 21.56 -7.01
C LYS A 118 -6.54 22.55 -7.88
N THR A 119 -5.24 22.67 -7.66
CA THR A 119 -4.34 23.55 -8.44
C THR A 119 -3.39 22.75 -9.32
N TRP A 120 -2.86 23.37 -10.37
CA TRP A 120 -1.88 22.75 -11.25
C TRP A 120 -0.47 23.01 -10.71
N GLU A 121 0.20 21.97 -10.25
CA GLU A 121 1.62 22.01 -9.93
C GLU A 121 2.41 22.01 -11.23
N SER A 122 3.29 23.01 -11.41
CA SER A 122 4.00 23.24 -12.67
C SER A 122 5.50 23.08 -12.47
N GLN A 123 6.14 22.27 -13.30
CA GLN A 123 7.59 22.13 -13.37
C GLN A 123 8.03 22.20 -14.83
N LYS A 124 9.09 22.95 -15.11
CA LYS A 124 9.61 23.00 -16.48
C LYS A 124 10.32 21.69 -16.80
N ILE A 125 10.01 21.08 -17.93
CA ILE A 125 10.76 19.95 -18.46
C ILE A 125 12.06 20.52 -19.02
N HIS A 126 13.18 20.18 -18.38
CA HIS A 126 14.50 20.56 -18.88
C HIS A 126 14.91 19.65 -20.04
N SER A 127 14.70 18.34 -19.90
CA SER A 127 14.99 17.37 -20.96
C SER A 127 14.32 16.01 -20.70
N ILE A 128 14.07 15.28 -21.79
CA ILE A 128 13.76 13.84 -21.77
C ILE A 128 14.72 13.16 -22.74
N ILE A 129 15.73 12.47 -22.22
CA ILE A 129 16.78 11.83 -23.01
C ILE A 129 16.84 10.35 -22.64
N GLY A 130 16.41 9.50 -23.58
CA GLY A 130 16.30 8.06 -23.35
C GLY A 130 15.42 7.74 -22.14
N ASP A 131 16.03 7.12 -21.13
CA ASP A 131 15.39 6.71 -19.88
C ASP A 131 15.58 7.74 -18.75
N THR A 132 15.94 8.99 -19.05
CA THR A 132 16.08 10.07 -18.06
C THR A 132 15.16 11.25 -18.35
N LEU A 133 14.31 11.60 -17.38
CA LEU A 133 13.52 12.82 -17.34
C LEU A 133 14.17 13.78 -16.35
N THR A 134 14.46 15.00 -16.79
CA THR A 134 14.97 16.07 -15.94
C THR A 134 13.95 17.20 -15.90
N THR A 135 13.48 17.54 -14.70
CA THR A 135 12.64 18.74 -14.47
C THR A 135 13.42 19.81 -13.74
N GLN A 136 13.13 21.06 -14.05
CA GLN A 136 13.71 22.23 -13.40
C GLN A 136 12.75 22.73 -12.33
N ILE A 137 13.21 22.70 -11.07
CA ILE A 137 12.44 23.16 -9.90
C ILE A 137 12.66 24.67 -9.68
N SER A 138 13.90 25.13 -9.86
CA SER A 138 14.29 26.54 -9.86
C SER A 138 15.47 26.74 -10.80
N ASP A 139 15.98 27.96 -10.93
CA ASP A 139 17.04 28.32 -11.89
C ASP A 139 18.27 27.40 -11.87
N SER A 140 18.59 26.80 -10.71
CA SER A 140 19.79 25.98 -10.49
C SER A 140 19.49 24.59 -9.91
N ILE A 141 18.23 24.26 -9.66
CA ILE A 141 17.81 23.01 -9.01
C ILE A 141 17.06 22.13 -10.02
N PHE A 142 17.56 20.92 -10.23
CA PHE A 142 17.00 19.96 -11.19
C PHE A 142 16.67 18.63 -10.51
N ALA A 143 15.45 18.13 -10.69
CA ALA A 143 15.07 16.79 -10.30
C ALA A 143 15.27 15.82 -11.47
N LYS A 144 15.86 14.66 -11.18
CA LYS A 144 16.07 13.58 -12.15
C LYS A 144 15.22 12.38 -11.82
N TYR A 145 14.57 11.85 -12.84
CA TYR A 145 13.77 10.64 -12.80
C TYR A 145 14.30 9.64 -13.83
N ALA A 146 14.30 8.37 -13.47
CA ALA A 146 14.64 7.28 -14.39
C ALA A 146 13.36 6.59 -14.85
N ARG A 147 13.31 6.20 -16.13
CA ARG A 147 12.25 5.37 -16.66
C ARG A 147 12.38 3.97 -16.09
N THR A 148 11.34 3.48 -15.45
CA THR A 148 11.39 2.21 -14.73
C THR A 148 10.98 1.05 -15.62
N LYS A 149 11.79 0.00 -15.63
CA LYS A 149 11.54 -1.25 -16.34
C LYS A 149 11.51 -2.39 -15.32
N TYR A 150 10.45 -3.18 -15.36
CA TYR A 150 10.23 -4.27 -14.41
C TYR A 150 10.41 -5.63 -15.07
N LYS A 151 11.05 -6.55 -14.37
CA LYS A 151 11.08 -7.95 -14.74
C LYS A 151 9.92 -8.67 -14.06
N ILE A 152 8.76 -8.69 -14.71
CA ILE A 152 7.55 -9.33 -14.17
C ILE A 152 7.50 -10.78 -14.65
N ASP A 153 7.40 -11.72 -13.71
CA ASP A 153 7.06 -13.11 -14.02
C ASP A 153 5.54 -13.23 -14.28
N PRO A 154 5.09 -13.54 -15.52
CA PRO A 154 3.67 -13.69 -15.81
C PRO A 154 3.04 -14.89 -15.08
N ASN A 155 3.84 -15.89 -14.69
CA ASN A 155 3.38 -17.11 -14.04
C ASN A 155 3.27 -16.96 -12.51
N GLU A 156 3.91 -15.95 -11.93
CA GLU A 156 3.73 -15.58 -10.53
C GLU A 156 2.31 -15.03 -10.35
N ASN A 157 1.43 -15.75 -9.67
CA ASN A 157 0.06 -15.32 -9.41
C ASN A 157 -0.35 -15.82 -8.03
N TYR A 158 -1.28 -15.10 -7.42
CA TYR A 158 -1.75 -15.31 -6.06
C TYR A 158 -3.26 -15.48 -6.07
N ASP A 159 -3.76 -16.37 -5.23
CA ASP A 159 -5.21 -16.59 -5.05
C ASP A 159 -5.82 -15.56 -4.12
N LYS A 160 -5.00 -15.01 -3.22
CA LYS A 160 -5.40 -13.97 -2.28
C LYS A 160 -4.19 -13.15 -1.85
N ILE A 161 -4.42 -11.85 -1.68
CA ILE A 161 -3.46 -10.90 -1.12
C ILE A 161 -4.12 -10.27 0.10
N ILE A 162 -3.39 -10.25 1.21
CA ILE A 162 -3.84 -9.63 2.46
C ILE A 162 -2.87 -8.53 2.83
N VAL A 163 -3.39 -7.36 3.15
CA VAL A 163 -2.61 -6.23 3.66
C VAL A 163 -3.21 -5.78 4.99
N SER A 164 -2.37 -5.68 6.01
CA SER A 164 -2.79 -5.29 7.35
C SER A 164 -1.85 -4.23 7.91
N SER A 165 -2.39 -3.24 8.63
CA SER A 165 -1.61 -2.19 9.29
C SER A 165 -1.80 -2.23 10.80
N SER A 166 -0.70 -2.15 11.56
CA SER A 166 -0.74 -1.94 13.00
C SER A 166 -1.09 -0.49 13.35
N GLY A 167 -1.24 -0.22 14.65
CA GLY A 167 -1.28 1.16 15.14
C GLY A 167 0.10 1.73 15.36
N CYS A 168 0.10 3.01 15.71
CA CYS A 168 1.18 3.77 16.33
C CYS A 168 0.59 4.52 17.54
N TYR A 169 1.35 5.33 18.27
CA TYR A 169 0.85 6.20 19.34
C TYR A 169 0.01 7.38 18.78
N GLY A 170 0.14 7.67 17.49
CA GLY A 170 -0.70 8.62 16.75
C GLY A 170 -1.95 7.99 16.12
N SER A 171 -2.56 8.67 15.14
CA SER A 171 -3.79 8.20 14.47
C SER A 171 -3.50 7.31 13.25
N CYS A 172 -2.54 6.38 13.33
CA CYS A 172 -2.27 5.44 12.26
C CYS A 172 -3.47 4.49 12.08
N PRO A 173 -4.07 4.39 10.89
CA PRO A 173 -5.22 3.53 10.67
C PRO A 173 -4.89 2.07 10.93
N VAL A 174 -5.60 1.44 11.85
CA VAL A 174 -5.45 0.01 12.18
C VAL A 174 -6.49 -0.76 11.40
N SER A 175 -6.06 -1.54 10.41
CA SER A 175 -6.98 -2.21 9.52
C SER A 175 -6.42 -3.50 8.91
N ASN A 176 -7.31 -4.28 8.32
CA ASN A 176 -6.98 -5.46 7.54
C ASN A 176 -7.84 -5.46 6.28
N ILE A 177 -7.24 -5.78 5.14
CA ILE A 177 -7.95 -6.01 3.88
C ILE A 177 -7.47 -7.29 3.24
N SER A 178 -8.40 -8.18 2.93
CA SER A 178 -8.17 -9.41 2.17
C SER A 178 -8.86 -9.29 0.82
N ILE A 179 -8.16 -9.60 -0.26
CA ILE A 179 -8.69 -9.59 -1.63
C ILE A 179 -8.36 -10.92 -2.30
N ASP A 180 -9.37 -11.66 -2.75
CA ASP A 180 -9.19 -12.91 -3.51
C ASP A 180 -9.13 -12.68 -5.03
N ASN A 181 -8.71 -13.71 -5.77
CA ASN A 181 -8.57 -13.70 -7.22
C ASN A 181 -9.89 -13.55 -8.01
N SER A 182 -11.02 -13.68 -7.32
CA SER A 182 -12.36 -13.42 -7.84
C SER A 182 -12.85 -12.00 -7.53
N GLY A 183 -12.00 -11.20 -6.86
CA GLY A 183 -12.24 -9.82 -6.50
C GLY A 183 -13.10 -9.66 -5.24
N ASN A 184 -13.39 -10.72 -4.48
CA ASN A 184 -14.12 -10.56 -3.22
C ASN A 184 -13.20 -9.95 -2.17
N ILE A 185 -13.74 -9.01 -1.41
CA ILE A 185 -13.02 -8.26 -0.39
C ILE A 185 -13.63 -8.51 0.98
N LEU A 186 -12.77 -8.76 1.96
CA LEU A 186 -13.08 -8.65 3.37
C LEU A 186 -12.22 -7.53 3.97
N PHE A 187 -12.86 -6.47 4.46
CA PHE A 187 -12.21 -5.36 5.15
C PHE A 187 -12.60 -5.37 6.62
N TYR A 188 -11.62 -5.22 7.51
CA TYR A 188 -11.83 -5.05 8.94
C TYR A 188 -11.07 -3.81 9.42
N GLY A 189 -11.80 -2.71 9.63
CA GLY A 189 -11.28 -1.48 10.21
C GLY A 189 -11.45 -1.50 11.72
N GLN A 190 -10.35 -1.33 12.47
CA GLN A 190 -10.35 -1.39 13.94
C GLN A 190 -10.35 0.01 14.55
N HIS A 191 -9.30 0.81 14.29
CA HIS A 191 -9.11 2.13 14.88
C HIS A 191 -8.59 3.13 13.85
N TYR A 192 -8.91 4.41 14.04
CA TYR A 192 -8.44 5.54 13.22
C TYR A 192 -8.73 5.43 11.70
N ASN A 193 -9.64 4.55 11.30
CA ASN A 193 -10.15 4.51 9.93
C ASN A 193 -11.30 5.50 9.75
N THR A 194 -11.59 5.82 8.49
CA THR A 194 -12.83 6.52 8.10
C THR A 194 -14.07 5.65 8.30
N LYS A 195 -13.92 4.32 8.35
CA LYS A 195 -14.97 3.35 8.69
C LYS A 195 -14.38 2.20 9.50
N ASN A 196 -14.93 1.95 10.68
CA ASN A 196 -14.57 0.80 11.53
C ASN A 196 -15.69 -0.25 11.49
N GLY A 197 -15.33 -1.50 11.78
CA GLY A 197 -16.19 -2.67 11.63
C GLY A 197 -15.72 -3.59 10.51
N ILE A 198 -16.43 -4.71 10.33
CA ILE A 198 -16.15 -5.71 9.32
C ILE A 198 -17.12 -5.56 8.15
N PHE A 199 -16.57 -5.56 6.94
CA PHE A 199 -17.31 -5.28 5.72
C PHE A 199 -16.91 -6.25 4.61
N LYS A 200 -17.88 -6.63 3.80
CA LYS A 200 -17.67 -7.29 2.51
C LYS A 200 -17.77 -6.27 1.39
N SER A 201 -17.01 -6.51 0.33
CA SER A 201 -17.12 -5.76 -0.92
C SER A 201 -16.67 -6.62 -2.09
N LYS A 202 -16.68 -6.06 -3.29
CA LYS A 202 -16.24 -6.72 -4.52
C LYS A 202 -15.65 -5.72 -5.49
N ILE A 203 -14.49 -6.07 -6.06
CA ILE A 203 -13.89 -5.41 -7.21
C ILE A 203 -13.94 -6.36 -8.42
N SER A 204 -13.68 -5.83 -9.60
CA SER A 204 -13.53 -6.64 -10.81
C SER A 204 -12.24 -7.46 -10.78
N LYS A 205 -12.23 -8.56 -11.54
CA LYS A 205 -11.02 -9.37 -11.76
C LYS A 205 -9.88 -8.54 -12.37
N ASN A 206 -10.20 -7.57 -13.24
CA ASN A 206 -9.22 -6.67 -13.84
C ASN A 206 -8.58 -5.75 -12.79
N GLU A 207 -9.36 -5.21 -11.84
CA GLU A 207 -8.80 -4.44 -10.72
C GLU A 207 -7.89 -5.29 -9.84
N TYR A 208 -8.28 -6.54 -9.54
CA TYR A 208 -7.40 -7.47 -8.83
C TYR A 208 -6.10 -7.75 -9.60
N GLN A 209 -6.18 -7.96 -10.91
CA GLN A 209 -4.99 -8.17 -11.75
C GLN A 209 -4.06 -6.95 -11.74
N LYS A 210 -4.60 -5.73 -11.70
CA LYS A 210 -3.81 -4.50 -11.54
C LYS A 210 -3.10 -4.46 -10.19
N ILE A 211 -3.81 -4.76 -9.09
CA ILE A 211 -3.22 -4.87 -7.75
C ILE A 211 -2.08 -5.89 -7.75
N GLN A 212 -2.34 -7.10 -8.27
CA GLN A 212 -1.35 -8.16 -8.35
C GLN A 212 -0.13 -7.72 -9.17
N THR A 213 -0.34 -7.07 -10.32
CA THR A 213 0.75 -6.55 -11.17
C THR A 213 1.58 -5.51 -10.42
N SER A 214 0.96 -4.61 -9.65
CA SER A 214 1.68 -3.66 -8.80
C SER A 214 2.58 -4.35 -7.77
N PHE A 215 2.13 -5.44 -7.15
CA PHE A 215 2.98 -6.22 -6.24
C PHE A 215 4.12 -6.93 -6.98
N LYS A 216 3.86 -7.55 -8.14
CA LYS A 216 4.92 -8.24 -8.92
C LYS A 216 6.07 -7.30 -9.32
N LYS A 217 5.79 -6.01 -9.51
CA LYS A 217 6.82 -5.00 -9.80
C LYS A 217 7.87 -4.89 -8.68
N ALA A 218 7.52 -5.24 -7.44
CA ALA A 218 8.42 -5.26 -6.31
C ALA A 218 9.26 -6.55 -6.18
N ASP A 219 9.17 -7.47 -7.15
CA ASP A 219 9.93 -8.73 -7.16
C ASP A 219 9.77 -9.56 -5.86
N ILE A 220 8.50 -9.86 -5.53
CA ILE A 220 8.06 -10.41 -4.23
C ILE A 220 8.88 -11.59 -3.74
N LYS A 221 9.32 -12.47 -4.64
CA LYS A 221 10.11 -13.67 -4.31
C LYS A 221 11.47 -13.32 -3.70
N ASN A 222 12.08 -12.21 -4.13
CA ASN A 222 13.42 -11.79 -3.72
C ASN A 222 13.43 -10.78 -2.58
N LEU A 223 12.26 -10.26 -2.18
CA LEU A 223 12.15 -9.38 -1.01
C LEU A 223 12.50 -10.13 0.29
N GLU A 224 13.06 -9.42 1.26
CA GLU A 224 13.17 -9.92 2.64
C GLU A 224 11.79 -10.08 3.27
N ASN A 225 11.70 -10.90 4.32
CA ASN A 225 10.45 -11.11 5.06
C ASN A 225 10.19 -10.01 6.10
N ASN A 226 11.22 -9.27 6.51
CA ASN A 226 11.11 -8.23 7.54
C ASN A 226 11.97 -7.03 7.17
N TYR A 227 11.35 -5.85 7.15
CA TYR A 227 12.00 -4.56 7.04
C TYR A 227 11.65 -3.76 8.28
N GLU A 228 12.65 -3.19 8.93
CA GLU A 228 12.46 -2.53 10.20
C GLU A 228 13.29 -1.25 10.31
N ALA A 229 12.59 -0.16 10.56
CA ALA A 229 13.20 1.11 10.91
C ALA A 229 13.94 1.05 12.25
N ASN A 230 14.97 1.88 12.40
CA ASN A 230 15.75 1.99 13.64
C ASN A 230 15.21 3.06 14.62
N TRP A 231 13.96 3.51 14.43
CA TRP A 231 13.24 4.39 15.36
C TRP A 231 12.02 3.68 15.94
N THR A 232 11.37 4.29 16.91
CA THR A 232 10.17 3.74 17.55
C THR A 232 8.92 4.50 17.14
N ASP A 233 7.75 3.95 17.49
CA ASP A 233 6.43 4.60 17.33
C ASP A 233 5.94 4.77 15.88
N ASP A 234 6.36 3.89 14.98
CA ASP A 234 5.77 3.80 13.64
C ASP A 234 4.75 2.65 13.53
N GLU A 235 4.00 2.62 12.43
CA GLU A 235 3.17 1.48 12.09
C GLU A 235 3.99 0.37 11.39
N THR A 236 3.52 -0.86 11.57
CA THR A 236 3.93 -2.02 10.77
C THR A 236 2.86 -2.29 9.73
N VAL A 237 3.24 -2.32 8.45
CA VAL A 237 2.41 -2.90 7.40
C VAL A 237 2.87 -4.33 7.16
N SER A 238 1.95 -5.29 7.26
CA SER A 238 2.21 -6.69 6.92
C SER A 238 1.42 -7.10 5.69
N ILE A 239 2.06 -7.87 4.81
CA ILE A 239 1.49 -8.34 3.56
C ILE A 239 1.65 -9.86 3.50
N THR A 240 0.56 -10.58 3.23
CA THR A 240 0.57 -12.04 3.04
C THR A 240 0.06 -12.38 1.66
N PHE A 241 0.80 -13.23 0.95
CA PHE A 241 0.46 -13.76 -0.35
C PHE A 241 0.10 -15.25 -0.23
N ILE A 242 -1.06 -15.63 -0.75
CA ILE A 242 -1.60 -16.99 -0.65
C ILE A 242 -1.71 -17.59 -2.05
N LYS A 243 -1.30 -18.85 -2.18
CA LYS A 243 -1.48 -19.67 -3.39
C LYS A 243 -1.80 -21.11 -2.99
N ASN A 244 -2.81 -21.73 -3.60
CA ASN A 244 -3.30 -23.08 -3.29
C ASN A 244 -3.56 -23.29 -1.78
N ASP A 245 -4.24 -22.31 -1.17
CA ASP A 245 -4.55 -22.25 0.26
C ASP A 245 -3.32 -22.38 1.18
N LYS A 246 -2.16 -21.96 0.69
CA LYS A 246 -0.89 -21.92 1.44
C LYS A 246 -0.31 -20.50 1.38
N ILE A 247 0.17 -20.01 2.52
CA ILE A 247 1.02 -18.81 2.59
C ILE A 247 2.30 -19.12 1.83
N VAL A 248 2.55 -18.38 0.76
CA VAL A 248 3.79 -18.51 -0.03
C VAL A 248 4.81 -17.41 0.26
N LYS A 249 4.35 -16.28 0.82
CA LYS A 249 5.21 -15.18 1.27
C LYS A 249 4.46 -14.32 2.29
N SER A 250 5.16 -13.94 3.36
CA SER A 250 4.71 -12.91 4.30
C SER A 250 5.83 -11.89 4.47
N ILE A 251 5.48 -10.61 4.42
CA ILE A 251 6.42 -9.49 4.53
C ILE A 251 5.90 -8.56 5.63
N SER A 252 6.79 -8.15 6.53
CA SER A 252 6.56 -7.13 7.55
C SER A 252 7.40 -5.90 7.21
N ASP A 253 6.78 -4.73 7.20
CA ASP A 253 7.41 -3.44 6.88
C ASP A 253 7.08 -2.43 8.00
N TYR A 254 7.99 -2.33 8.96
CA TYR A 254 7.92 -1.36 10.04
C TYR A 254 8.60 -0.06 9.64
N GLY A 255 7.86 1.05 9.73
CA GLY A 255 8.36 2.39 9.40
C GLY A 255 8.56 2.66 7.91
N ARG A 256 7.93 1.85 7.04
CA ARG A 256 7.96 2.01 5.57
C ARG A 256 9.40 2.02 5.03
N THR A 257 10.19 1.03 5.43
CA THR A 257 11.60 0.86 5.07
C THR A 257 11.83 -0.19 3.98
N SER A 258 10.78 -0.91 3.58
CA SER A 258 10.81 -1.83 2.44
C SER A 258 11.09 -1.11 1.10
N PRO A 259 11.47 -1.85 0.03
CA PRO A 259 11.68 -1.28 -1.29
C PRO A 259 10.47 -0.47 -1.78
N THR A 260 10.73 0.67 -2.40
CA THR A 260 9.71 1.65 -2.79
C THR A 260 8.57 1.06 -3.62
N ASP A 261 8.85 0.13 -4.53
CA ASP A 261 7.82 -0.53 -5.33
C ASP A 261 6.82 -1.34 -4.46
N LEU A 262 7.26 -1.94 -3.36
CA LEU A 262 6.37 -2.62 -2.41
C LEU A 262 5.48 -1.60 -1.70
N ILE A 263 6.07 -0.48 -1.26
CA ILE A 263 5.34 0.62 -0.62
C ILE A 263 4.27 1.17 -1.55
N TRP A 264 4.60 1.41 -2.83
CA TRP A 264 3.66 1.84 -3.85
C TRP A 264 2.56 0.81 -4.11
N ALA A 265 2.86 -0.48 -3.99
CA ALA A 265 1.89 -1.55 -4.20
C ALA A 265 0.89 -1.67 -3.04
N TYR A 266 1.34 -1.69 -1.79
CA TYR A 266 0.43 -1.89 -0.66
C TYR A 266 -0.36 -0.63 -0.31
N THR A 267 0.17 0.57 -0.58
CA THR A 267 -0.45 1.82 -0.10
C THR A 267 -1.88 2.01 -0.64
N PRO A 268 -2.15 1.90 -1.96
CA PRO A 268 -3.52 1.97 -2.47
C PRO A 268 -4.42 0.86 -1.92
N VAL A 269 -3.89 -0.34 -1.71
CA VAL A 269 -4.64 -1.48 -1.18
C VAL A 269 -5.12 -1.22 0.25
N ARG A 270 -4.26 -0.67 1.11
CA ARG A 270 -4.61 -0.28 2.49
C ARG A 270 -5.84 0.64 2.56
N TYR A 271 -5.99 1.53 1.58
CA TYR A 271 -7.07 2.51 1.55
C TYR A 271 -8.20 2.19 0.56
N LEU A 272 -8.14 1.05 -0.13
CA LEU A 272 -9.11 0.65 -1.16
C LEU A 272 -10.55 0.67 -0.62
N TYR A 273 -10.75 0.35 0.67
CA TYR A 273 -12.05 0.37 1.33
C TYR A 273 -12.77 1.74 1.26
N GLN A 274 -12.02 2.83 1.07
CA GLN A 274 -12.58 4.19 0.93
C GLN A 274 -13.18 4.44 -0.46
N GLN A 275 -12.77 3.64 -1.45
CA GLN A 275 -13.07 3.86 -2.87
C GLN A 275 -14.12 2.86 -3.42
N ILE A 276 -14.55 1.91 -2.59
CA ILE A 276 -15.47 0.84 -2.97
C ILE A 276 -16.74 0.85 -2.11
N LYS A 277 -17.80 0.23 -2.62
CA LYS A 277 -19.05 0.06 -1.86
C LYS A 277 -18.88 -1.01 -0.80
N LEU A 278 -18.95 -0.63 0.47
CA LEU A 278 -18.88 -1.56 1.60
C LEU A 278 -20.27 -2.01 2.05
N THR A 279 -20.40 -3.31 2.34
CA THR A 279 -21.58 -3.90 2.96
C THR A 279 -21.19 -4.46 4.33
N PRO A 280 -21.79 -4.00 5.44
CA PRO A 280 -21.49 -4.52 6.78
C PRO A 280 -21.70 -6.04 6.85
N LEU A 281 -20.77 -6.74 7.49
CA LEU A 281 -20.88 -8.15 7.80
C LEU A 281 -21.22 -8.31 9.28
N LYS A 282 -22.22 -9.14 9.61
CA LYS A 282 -22.45 -9.55 11.01
C LYS A 282 -21.43 -10.63 11.36
N ALA A 283 -20.57 -10.36 12.34
CA ALA A 283 -19.62 -11.33 12.88
C ALA A 283 -19.70 -11.33 14.41
N GLU A 284 -19.34 -12.45 15.04
CA GLU A 284 -19.29 -12.54 16.50
C GLU A 284 -18.17 -11.63 17.04
N LYS A 285 -18.52 -10.73 17.97
CA LYS A 285 -17.59 -9.75 18.54
C LYS A 285 -16.29 -10.36 19.10
N PRO A 286 -16.31 -11.48 19.86
CA PRO A 286 -15.08 -11.99 20.46
C PRO A 286 -14.03 -12.44 19.44
N LEU A 287 -14.46 -12.94 18.27
CA LEU A 287 -13.55 -13.30 17.19
C LEU A 287 -12.95 -12.07 16.48
N LEU A 288 -13.60 -10.91 16.57
CA LEU A 288 -13.08 -9.66 16.02
C LEU A 288 -11.94 -9.10 16.90
N SER A 289 -11.91 -9.41 18.20
CA SER A 289 -10.82 -9.02 19.09
C SER A 289 -9.51 -9.79 18.82
N LEU A 290 -9.51 -10.80 17.94
CA LEU A 290 -8.31 -11.51 17.48
C LEU A 290 -7.53 -10.68 16.45
N TRP A 291 -6.79 -9.67 16.91
CA TRP A 291 -6.05 -8.77 16.03
C TRP A 291 -4.57 -9.13 15.82
N ARG A 292 -4.00 -9.93 16.73
CA ARG A 292 -2.66 -10.53 16.66
C ARG A 292 -2.74 -11.92 17.28
N ILE A 293 -2.41 -12.95 16.51
CA ILE A 293 -2.53 -14.34 16.94
C ILE A 293 -1.15 -14.91 17.19
N SER A 294 -0.98 -15.50 18.37
CA SER A 294 0.20 -16.26 18.74
C SER A 294 -0.22 -17.64 19.24
N PHE A 295 0.38 -18.68 18.69
CA PHE A 295 0.17 -20.05 19.14
C PHE A 295 1.17 -20.39 20.23
N THR A 296 0.69 -20.91 21.35
CA THR A 296 1.55 -21.40 22.43
C THR A 296 1.48 -22.90 22.54
N LYS A 297 2.64 -23.54 22.77
CA LYS A 297 2.80 -24.97 23.00
C LYS A 297 3.78 -25.17 24.16
N GLY A 298 3.26 -25.38 25.37
CA GLY A 298 4.08 -25.35 26.58
C GLY A 298 4.79 -24.00 26.73
N ASN A 299 6.12 -24.02 26.82
CA ASN A 299 6.95 -22.80 26.89
C ASN A 299 7.36 -22.24 25.52
N GLN A 300 6.82 -22.78 24.42
CA GLN A 300 7.10 -22.29 23.07
C GLN A 300 5.97 -21.38 22.56
N ILE A 301 6.34 -20.45 21.69
CA ILE A 301 5.44 -19.51 21.03
C ILE A 301 5.74 -19.42 19.54
N CYS A 302 4.70 -19.28 18.73
CA CYS A 302 4.77 -18.96 17.31
C CYS A 302 3.87 -17.76 17.04
N ASP A 303 4.48 -16.60 16.81
CA ASP A 303 3.79 -15.37 16.48
C ASP A 303 3.43 -15.32 14.99
N LEU A 304 2.20 -14.95 14.69
CA LEU A 304 1.80 -14.60 13.34
C LEU A 304 1.99 -13.11 13.10
N THR A 305 2.34 -12.74 11.86
CA THR A 305 2.18 -11.35 11.41
C THR A 305 0.70 -10.95 11.48
N LYS A 306 0.40 -9.65 11.44
CA LYS A 306 -1.00 -9.19 11.47
C LYS A 306 -1.78 -9.70 10.25
N SER A 307 -1.18 -9.72 9.06
CA SER A 307 -1.81 -10.25 7.85
C SER A 307 -1.98 -11.78 7.88
N ASP A 308 -1.04 -12.53 8.47
CA ASP A 308 -1.19 -13.99 8.68
C ASP A 308 -2.28 -14.29 9.73
N SER A 309 -2.35 -13.50 10.79
CA SER A 309 -3.42 -13.57 11.80
C SER A 309 -4.78 -13.33 11.15
N PHE A 310 -4.89 -12.33 10.28
CA PHE A 310 -6.11 -12.04 9.56
C PHE A 310 -6.46 -13.15 8.57
N TYR A 311 -5.48 -13.78 7.92
CA TYR A 311 -5.73 -14.97 7.09
C TYR A 311 -6.39 -16.06 7.91
N LEU A 312 -5.80 -16.46 9.04
CA LEU A 312 -6.38 -17.47 9.93
C LEU A 312 -7.80 -17.11 10.37
N LEU A 313 -8.03 -15.85 10.75
CA LEU A 313 -9.38 -15.37 11.10
C LEU A 313 -10.36 -15.54 9.93
N THR A 314 -9.95 -15.26 8.69
CA THR A 314 -10.80 -15.49 7.51
C THR A 314 -11.14 -16.97 7.30
N GLU A 315 -10.23 -17.87 7.69
CA GLU A 315 -10.43 -19.31 7.56
C GLU A 315 -11.34 -19.85 8.68
N ILE A 316 -11.21 -19.32 9.91
CA ILE A 316 -12.14 -19.59 11.01
C ILE A 316 -13.56 -19.12 10.64
N PHE A 317 -13.72 -17.94 10.03
CA PHE A 317 -15.05 -17.46 9.59
C PHE A 317 -15.71 -18.32 8.50
N LYS A 318 -14.91 -19.05 7.71
CA LYS A 318 -15.42 -19.99 6.69
C LYS A 318 -15.61 -21.41 7.24
N GLY A 319 -14.97 -21.71 8.37
CA GLY A 319 -15.02 -23.01 9.00
C GLY A 319 -16.43 -23.40 9.42
N LYS A 320 -16.63 -24.69 9.62
CA LYS A 320 -17.93 -25.26 9.99
C LYS A 320 -17.94 -25.63 11.46
N GLU A 321 -19.03 -25.28 12.14
CA GLU A 321 -19.24 -25.75 13.51
C GLU A 321 -19.36 -27.28 13.54
N THR A 322 -18.74 -27.91 14.52
CA THR A 322 -18.69 -29.37 14.68
C THR A 322 -18.67 -29.75 16.16
N ILE A 323 -18.88 -31.04 16.44
CA ILE A 323 -18.90 -31.62 17.80
C ILE A 323 -17.79 -32.67 18.02
N CYS A 324 -16.76 -32.68 17.17
CA CYS A 324 -15.70 -33.68 17.24
C CYS A 324 -14.79 -33.51 18.47
N LYS A 325 -14.25 -34.63 18.96
CA LYS A 325 -13.14 -34.62 19.94
C LYS A 325 -11.82 -34.47 19.18
N PHE A 326 -10.92 -33.64 19.69
CA PHE A 326 -9.57 -33.46 19.15
C PHE A 326 -8.57 -33.27 20.30
N GLU A 327 -7.30 -33.54 20.03
CA GLU A 327 -6.20 -33.35 20.98
C GLU A 327 -5.82 -31.87 21.02
N ASN A 328 -5.97 -31.21 22.17
CA ASN A 328 -5.53 -29.82 22.31
C ASN A 328 -3.99 -29.73 22.30
N ARG A 329 -3.40 -29.25 21.21
CA ARG A 329 -1.93 -29.12 21.05
C ARG A 329 -1.42 -27.70 21.24
N TYR A 330 -2.26 -26.71 20.97
CA TYR A 330 -1.89 -25.30 20.97
C TYR A 330 -2.97 -24.45 21.64
N GLN A 331 -2.54 -23.33 22.24
CA GLN A 331 -3.44 -22.34 22.81
C GLN A 331 -3.20 -20.97 22.18
N ILE A 332 -4.27 -20.24 21.92
CA ILE A 332 -4.24 -18.82 21.52
C ILE A 332 -4.92 -18.06 22.66
N GLU A 333 -4.21 -17.12 23.26
CA GLU A 333 -4.75 -16.24 24.29
C GLU A 333 -4.95 -14.84 23.72
N PHE A 334 -6.06 -14.19 24.07
CA PHE A 334 -6.37 -12.84 23.62
C PHE A 334 -7.25 -12.11 24.63
N TRP A 335 -7.32 -10.79 24.50
CA TRP A 335 -8.21 -9.93 25.28
C TRP A 335 -9.43 -9.60 24.42
N ASN A 336 -10.63 -9.79 24.97
CA ASN A 336 -11.86 -9.41 24.29
C ASN A 336 -12.18 -7.92 24.49
N ASP A 337 -13.24 -7.43 23.85
CA ASP A 337 -13.67 -6.03 23.93
C ASP A 337 -14.12 -5.57 25.34
N GLU A 338 -14.24 -6.49 26.31
CA GLU A 338 -14.57 -6.22 27.71
C GLU A 338 -13.33 -6.30 28.64
N ASP A 339 -12.12 -6.26 28.07
CA ASP A 339 -10.85 -6.42 28.78
C ASP A 339 -10.78 -7.73 29.59
N LYS A 340 -11.44 -8.79 29.11
CA LYS A 340 -11.34 -10.14 29.69
C LYS A 340 -10.42 -11.00 28.85
N LYS A 341 -9.51 -11.69 29.55
CA LYS A 341 -8.62 -12.67 28.95
C LYS A 341 -9.43 -13.91 28.56
N GLU A 342 -9.34 -14.29 27.29
CA GLU A 342 -9.99 -15.46 26.73
C GLU A 342 -8.97 -16.37 26.04
N ARG A 343 -9.40 -17.60 25.77
CA ARG A 343 -8.54 -18.65 25.21
C ARG A 343 -9.27 -19.45 24.13
N ILE A 344 -8.56 -19.70 23.05
CA ILE A 344 -8.90 -20.72 22.04
C ILE A 344 -7.93 -21.88 22.20
N THR A 345 -8.47 -23.09 22.16
CA THR A 345 -7.69 -24.34 22.16
C THR A 345 -7.78 -25.00 20.79
N THR A 346 -6.68 -25.54 20.28
CA THR A 346 -6.63 -26.04 18.90
C THR A 346 -5.56 -27.10 18.69
N ASP A 347 -5.78 -27.99 17.72
CA ASP A 347 -4.74 -28.84 17.15
C ASP A 347 -4.11 -28.26 15.87
N GLY A 348 -4.57 -27.08 15.45
CA GLY A 348 -4.25 -26.40 14.20
C GLY A 348 -5.34 -26.52 13.13
N ARG A 349 -6.30 -27.44 13.26
CA ARG A 349 -7.46 -27.61 12.36
C ARG A 349 -8.78 -27.29 13.05
N TYR A 350 -8.95 -27.80 14.27
CA TYR A 350 -10.15 -27.58 15.07
C TYR A 350 -9.88 -26.46 16.05
N PHE A 351 -10.69 -25.40 16.03
CA PHE A 351 -10.56 -24.24 16.91
C PHE A 351 -11.73 -24.23 17.87
N LYS A 352 -11.47 -24.57 19.14
CA LYS A 352 -12.48 -24.54 20.20
C LYS A 352 -12.44 -23.22 20.94
N TYR A 353 -13.57 -22.52 20.91
CA TYR A 353 -13.83 -21.30 21.65
C TYR A 353 -15.14 -21.46 22.43
N ARG A 354 -15.06 -21.39 23.77
CA ARG A 354 -16.18 -21.72 24.67
C ARG A 354 -16.75 -23.11 24.32
N ASP A 355 -18.04 -23.18 24.01
CA ASP A 355 -18.74 -24.43 23.67
C ASP A 355 -18.71 -24.76 22.18
N LYS A 356 -18.19 -23.87 21.33
CA LYS A 356 -18.15 -24.04 19.88
C LYS A 356 -16.81 -24.59 19.42
N ILE A 357 -16.84 -25.53 18.47
CA ILE A 357 -15.65 -26.04 17.78
C ILE A 357 -15.82 -25.75 16.30
N ILE A 358 -14.87 -25.03 15.72
CA ILE A 358 -14.84 -24.71 14.30
C ILE A 358 -13.80 -25.58 13.61
N ASP A 359 -14.22 -26.38 12.62
CA ASP A 359 -13.33 -27.10 11.70
C ASP A 359 -13.03 -26.23 10.48
N ILE A 360 -11.77 -25.82 10.30
CA ILE A 360 -11.33 -25.09 9.09
C ILE A 360 -10.97 -26.02 7.93
N GLY A 361 -11.05 -27.34 8.13
CA GLY A 361 -10.88 -28.39 7.11
C GLY A 361 -9.43 -28.89 6.93
N TYR A 362 -8.44 -28.16 7.42
CA TYR A 362 -7.01 -28.52 7.34
C TYR A 362 -6.24 -27.96 8.54
N ASN A 363 -5.04 -28.46 8.78
CA ASN A 363 -4.19 -27.94 9.84
C ASN A 363 -3.42 -26.70 9.37
N PHE A 364 -3.79 -25.52 9.86
CA PHE A 364 -3.24 -24.22 9.47
C PHE A 364 -1.72 -24.11 9.68
N LEU A 365 -1.21 -24.64 10.80
CA LEU A 365 0.22 -24.54 11.12
C LEU A 365 1.07 -25.37 10.16
N THR A 366 0.69 -26.62 9.93
CA THR A 366 1.43 -27.53 9.03
C THR A 366 1.29 -27.12 7.56
N LYS A 367 0.10 -26.72 7.11
CA LYS A 367 -0.15 -26.28 5.72
C LYS A 367 0.70 -25.07 5.33
N ASN A 368 0.98 -24.20 6.28
CA ASN A 368 1.71 -22.94 6.09
C ASN A 368 3.17 -22.99 6.59
N ASP A 369 3.71 -24.17 6.85
CA ASP A 369 5.09 -24.39 7.34
C ASP A 369 5.44 -23.54 8.59
N LEU A 370 4.48 -23.40 9.52
CA LEU A 370 4.63 -22.59 10.73
C LEU A 370 5.10 -23.40 11.94
N THR A 371 5.11 -24.73 11.85
CA THR A 371 5.54 -25.61 12.96
C THR A 371 6.99 -25.38 13.35
N ASP A 372 7.84 -25.00 12.40
CA ASP A 372 9.27 -24.80 12.61
C ASP A 372 9.58 -23.38 13.11
N LYS A 373 8.57 -22.50 13.20
CA LYS A 373 8.69 -21.12 13.69
C LYS A 373 8.46 -21.00 15.20
N PHE A 374 8.18 -22.10 15.89
CA PHE A 374 8.05 -22.10 17.35
C PHE A 374 9.40 -21.83 18.00
N ARG A 375 9.49 -20.72 18.74
CA ARG A 375 10.65 -20.35 19.57
C ARG A 375 10.32 -20.51 21.05
N GLN A 376 11.33 -20.56 21.90
CA GLN A 376 11.12 -20.43 23.34
C GLN A 376 10.57 -19.04 23.65
N LYS A 377 9.65 -18.95 24.60
CA LYS A 377 9.19 -17.67 25.14
C LYS A 377 10.34 -16.93 25.79
N ASP A 378 10.38 -15.63 25.59
CA ASP A 378 11.25 -14.72 26.32
C ASP A 378 10.46 -13.94 27.38
N LYS A 379 11.10 -12.98 28.04
CA LYS A 379 10.50 -12.21 29.15
C LYS A 379 9.43 -11.20 28.70
N TYR A 380 9.24 -11.01 27.41
CA TYR A 380 8.29 -10.07 26.81
C TYR A 380 7.07 -10.78 26.17
N ASP A 381 6.98 -12.11 26.25
CA ASP A 381 5.89 -12.94 25.68
C ASP A 381 4.76 -13.31 26.66
#